data_AF-A0A090I4D0-F1
#
_entry.id   AF-A0A090I4D0-F1
#
_cell.length_a   1.000
_cell.length_b   1.000
_cell.length_c   1.000
_cell.angle_alpha   90.00
_cell.angle_beta   90.00
_cell.angle_gamma   90.00
#
_symmetry.space_group_name_H-M   'P 1'
#
loop_
_entity.id
_entity.type
_entity.pdbx_description
1 polymer ?
#
loop_
_entity_poly.entity_id
_entity_poly.type
_entity_poly.pdbx_seq_one_letter_code
_entity_poly.pdbx_strand_id
1 'polypeptide(L)'
;MVYDMILPALPFIGGYLFTYSLYRMNIIRKAIHINVWNFIVGLAFLISAGAGFLLLLLMELGIKLSISPQLLYWHVELGVTLALVTVFHIHTYWKSAKTMFVPAKKRVKT
;
A
#
# COMPACT_ATOMS: atom_id res chain seq x y z
N MET A 1 -5.80 23.41 -0.76
CA MET A 1 -6.06 22.42 0.31
C MET A 1 -4.72 22.05 0.90
N VAL A 2 -4.59 22.04 2.22
CA VAL A 2 -3.42 21.48 2.89
C VAL A 2 -3.64 19.96 2.92
N TYR A 3 -2.68 19.19 2.43
CA TYR A 3 -2.73 17.73 2.48
C TYR A 3 -2.13 17.29 3.82
N ASP A 4 -2.94 16.62 4.64
CA ASP A 4 -2.50 16.09 5.93
C ASP A 4 -1.83 14.73 5.70
N MET A 5 -0.76 14.71 4.90
CA MET A 5 -0.13 13.49 4.34
C MET A 5 0.14 12.36 5.34
N ILE A 6 0.26 12.71 6.63
CA ILE A 6 0.59 11.78 7.71
C ILE A 6 -0.69 11.16 8.31
N LEU A 7 -1.80 11.89 8.37
CA LEU A 7 -2.98 11.48 9.13
C LEU A 7 -3.65 10.22 8.53
N PRO A 8 -3.88 10.10 7.21
CA PRO A 8 -4.43 8.89 6.61
C PRO A 8 -3.48 7.68 6.68
N ALA A 9 -2.17 7.91 6.82
CA ALA A 9 -1.17 6.85 6.93
C ALA A 9 -1.10 6.25 8.35
N LEU A 10 -1.46 7.00 9.40
CA LEU A 10 -1.44 6.52 10.78
C LEU A 10 -2.18 5.19 11.02
N PRO A 11 -3.43 4.96 10.54
CA PRO A 11 -4.09 3.68 10.73
C PRO A 11 -3.36 2.52 10.04
N PHE A 12 -2.73 2.75 8.88
CA PHE A 12 -1.94 1.73 8.20
C PHE A 12 -0.65 1.42 8.98
N ILE A 13 0.07 2.45 9.42
CA ILE A 13 1.29 2.30 10.23
C ILE A 13 0.95 1.58 11.55
N GLY A 14 -0.04 2.08 12.28
CA GLY A 14 -0.48 1.54 13.57
C GLY A 14 -0.97 0.10 13.45
N GLY A 15 -1.81 -0.19 12.44
CA GLY A 15 -2.26 -1.55 12.15
C GLY A 15 -1.10 -2.50 11.82
N TYR A 16 -0.10 -2.02 11.06
CA TYR A 16 1.04 -2.84 10.68
C TYR A 16 1.85 -3.21 11.90
N LEU A 17 2.21 -2.21 12.72
CA LEU A 17 2.95 -2.40 13.96
C LEU A 17 2.18 -3.27 14.96
N PHE A 18 0.85 -3.11 15.05
CA PHE A 18 0.01 -3.91 15.92
C PHE A 18 0.06 -5.39 15.53
N THR A 19 -0.29 -5.73 14.29
CA THR A 19 -0.27 -7.12 13.82
C THR A 19 1.14 -7.70 13.79
N TYR A 20 2.16 -6.87 13.52
CA TYR A 20 3.56 -7.26 13.62
C TYR A 20 3.93 -7.66 15.06
N SER A 21 3.51 -6.88 16.05
CA SER A 21 3.74 -7.16 17.48
C SER A 21 3.06 -8.46 17.90
N LEU A 22 1.80 -8.68 17.50
CA LEU A 22 1.10 -9.95 17.75
C LEU A 22 1.83 -11.16 17.14
N TYR A 23 2.36 -11.01 15.92
CA TYR A 23 3.15 -12.05 15.28
C TYR A 23 4.46 -12.31 16.06
N ARG A 24 5.17 -11.25 16.47
CA ARG A 24 6.42 -11.38 17.24
C ARG A 24 6.22 -11.99 18.62
N MET A 25 5.05 -11.81 19.21
CA MET A 25 4.64 -12.44 20.48
C MET A 25 4.10 -13.86 20.31
N ASN A 26 4.14 -14.44 19.10
CA ASN A 26 3.56 -15.75 18.76
C ASN A 26 2.04 -15.87 19.01
N ILE A 27 1.32 -14.75 19.12
CA ILE A 27 -0.15 -14.73 19.26
C ILE A 27 -0.80 -15.08 17.91
N ILE A 28 -0.27 -14.54 16.82
CA ILE A 28 -0.69 -14.88 15.45
C ILE A 28 0.45 -15.48 14.64
N ARG A 29 0.12 -16.34 13.67
CA ARG A 29 1.11 -16.87 12.73
C ARG A 29 1.60 -15.78 11.79
N LYS A 30 2.87 -15.83 11.39
CA LYS A 30 3.45 -14.93 10.38
C LYS A 30 2.60 -14.86 9.10
N ALA A 31 2.07 -16.01 8.66
CA ALA A 31 1.22 -16.11 7.48
C ALA A 31 -0.05 -15.24 7.59
N ILE A 32 -0.63 -15.11 8.79
CA ILE A 32 -1.83 -14.28 9.01
C ILE A 32 -1.46 -12.80 8.84
N HIS A 33 -0.39 -12.33 9.48
CA HIS A 33 0.09 -10.96 9.31
C HIS A 33 0.32 -10.65 7.82
N ILE A 34 1.04 -11.51 7.10
CA ILE A 34 1.32 -11.32 5.67
C ILE A 34 0.03 -11.27 4.84
N ASN A 35 -0.88 -12.23 5.02
CA ASN A 35 -2.10 -12.33 4.20
C ASN A 35 -3.02 -11.13 4.43
N VAL A 36 -3.16 -10.68 5.68
CA VAL A 36 -3.94 -9.48 6.02
C VAL A 36 -3.37 -8.25 5.33
N TRP A 37 -2.06 -8.05 5.38
CA TRP A 37 -1.43 -6.88 4.74
C TRP A 37 -1.47 -6.94 3.22
N ASN A 38 -1.31 -8.12 2.61
CA ASN A 38 -1.48 -8.27 1.17
C ASN A 38 -2.90 -7.90 0.72
N PHE A 39 -3.90 -8.33 1.48
CA PHE A 39 -5.29 -8.00 1.19
C PHE A 39 -5.56 -6.50 1.36
N ILE A 40 -5.16 -5.90 2.49
CA ILE A 40 -5.36 -4.46 2.77
C ILE A 40 -4.68 -3.60 1.71
N VAL A 41 -3.41 -3.86 1.41
CA VAL A 41 -2.64 -3.09 0.43
C VAL A 41 -3.20 -3.28 -0.98
N GLY A 42 -3.54 -4.51 -1.36
CA GLY A 42 -4.14 -4.79 -2.66
C GLY A 42 -5.49 -4.10 -2.86
N LEU A 43 -6.36 -4.13 -1.84
CA LEU A 43 -7.65 -3.46 -1.88
C LEU A 43 -7.49 -1.93 -1.95
N ALA A 44 -6.61 -1.36 -1.12
CA ALA A 44 -6.34 0.08 -1.13
C ALA A 44 -5.77 0.54 -2.48
N PHE A 45 -4.89 -0.26 -3.09
CA PHE A 45 -4.37 -0.02 -4.44
C PHE A 45 -5.49 0.00 -5.49
N LEU A 46 -6.39 -0.99 -5.48
CA LEU A 46 -7.52 -1.04 -6.42
C LEU A 46 -8.46 0.15 -6.26
N ILE A 47 -8.76 0.55 -5.02
CA ILE A 47 -9.60 1.72 -4.74
C ILE A 47 -8.93 2.99 -5.26
N SER A 48 -7.64 3.20 -4.95
CA SER A 48 -6.91 4.39 -5.40
C SER A 48 -6.81 4.43 -6.92
N ALA A 49 -6.47 3.32 -7.58
CA ALA A 49 -6.41 3.22 -9.03
C ALA A 49 -7.76 3.49 -9.69
N GLY A 50 -8.84 2.90 -9.16
CA GLY A 50 -10.21 3.13 -9.64
C GLY A 50 -10.65 4.59 -9.49
N ALA A 51 -10.34 5.22 -8.35
CA ALA A 51 -10.62 6.63 -8.12
C ALA A 51 -9.87 7.54 -9.11
N GLY A 52 -8.58 7.27 -9.36
CA GLY A 52 -7.77 8.02 -10.32
C GLY A 52 -8.28 7.88 -11.75
N PHE A 53 -8.64 6.66 -12.15
CA PHE A 53 -9.21 6.39 -13.46
C PHE A 53 -10.58 7.07 -13.64
N LEU A 54 -11.45 7.02 -12.63
CA LEU A 54 -12.74 7.71 -12.65
C LEU A 54 -12.56 9.23 -12.77
N LEU A 55 -11.65 9.82 -12.00
CA LEU A 55 -11.34 11.25 -12.07
C LEU A 55 -10.87 11.67 -13.47
N LEU A 56 -10.01 10.85 -14.09
CA LEU A 56 -9.57 11.06 -15.47
C LEU A 56 -10.76 11.09 -16.44
N LEU A 57 -11.67 10.10 -16.37
CA LEU A 57 -12.86 10.06 -17.23
C LEU A 57 -13.77 11.27 -17.03
N LEU A 58 -14.02 11.66 -15.77
CA LEU A 58 -14.84 12.84 -15.47
C LEU A 58 -14.22 14.12 -16.06
N MET A 59 -12.90 14.25 -15.99
CA MET A 59 -12.17 15.38 -16.55
C MET A 59 -12.28 15.43 -18.08
N GLU A 60 -12.04 14.31 -18.76
CA GLU A 60 -12.10 14.22 -20.22
C GLU A 60 -13.52 14.45 -20.77
N LEU A 61 -14.54 14.01 -20.03
CA LEU A 61 -15.95 14.22 -20.41
C LEU A 61 -16.49 15.60 -19.99
N GLY A 62 -15.71 16.43 -19.31
CA GLY A 62 -16.15 17.73 -18.80
C GLY A 62 -17.21 17.65 -17.69
N ILE A 63 -17.37 16.48 -17.06
CA ILE A 63 -18.38 16.22 -16.02
C ILE A 63 -17.82 16.62 -14.66
N LYS A 64 -18.49 17.56 -13.98
CA LYS A 64 -18.15 17.97 -12.61
C LYS A 64 -19.19 17.43 -11.65
N LEU A 65 -18.83 16.40 -10.88
CA LEU A 65 -19.65 15.91 -9.78
C LEU A 65 -19.32 16.69 -8.50
N SER A 66 -20.30 16.85 -7.61
CA SER A 66 -20.08 17.47 -6.30
C SER A 66 -19.06 16.72 -5.44
N ILE A 67 -18.86 15.42 -5.69
CA ILE A 67 -17.88 14.57 -5.01
C ILE A 67 -16.47 14.63 -5.62
N SER A 68 -16.30 15.21 -6.82
CA SER A 68 -15.00 15.22 -7.52
C SER A 68 -13.85 15.78 -6.67
N PRO A 69 -14.00 16.87 -5.89
CA PRO A 69 -12.93 17.38 -5.03
C PRO A 69 -12.53 16.39 -3.92
N GLN A 70 -13.51 15.71 -3.30
CA GLN A 70 -13.29 14.72 -2.25
C GLN A 70 -12.67 13.44 -2.83
N LEU A 71 -13.12 13.02 -4.01
CA LEU A 71 -12.55 11.87 -4.71
C LEU A 71 -11.08 12.13 -5.06
N LEU A 72 -10.75 13.33 -5.53
CA LEU A 72 -9.37 13.76 -5.79
C LEU A 72 -8.54 13.81 -4.51
N TYR A 73 -9.08 14.38 -3.44
CA TYR A 73 -8.43 14.39 -2.13
C TYR A 73 -8.07 12.98 -1.66
N TRP A 74 -9.06 12.08 -1.61
CA TRP A 74 -8.84 10.71 -1.15
C TRP A 74 -7.94 9.89 -2.08
N HIS A 75 -8.01 10.10 -3.39
CA HIS A 75 -7.11 9.45 -4.34
C HIS A 75 -5.64 9.78 -4.03
N VAL A 76 -5.33 11.08 -3.83
CA VAL A 76 -3.99 11.55 -3.50
C VAL A 76 -3.52 11.03 -2.15
N GLU A 77 -4.34 11.18 -1.11
CA GLU A 77 -4.00 10.75 0.26
C GLU A 77 -3.77 9.23 0.35
N LEU A 78 -4.61 8.42 -0.32
CA LEU A 78 -4.40 6.98 -0.41
C LEU A 78 -3.15 6.62 -1.21
N GLY A 79 -2.85 7.34 -2.29
CA GLY A 79 -1.63 7.15 -3.08
C GLY A 79 -0.37 7.41 -2.25
N VAL A 80 -0.32 8.53 -1.51
CA VAL A 80 0.79 8.86 -0.60
C VAL A 80 0.90 7.82 0.51
N THR A 81 -0.21 7.40 1.11
CA THR A 81 -0.24 6.35 2.13
C THR A 81 0.33 5.03 1.60
N LEU A 82 -0.05 4.61 0.39
CA LEU A 82 0.46 3.39 -0.24
C LEU A 82 1.98 3.48 -0.52
N ALA A 83 2.47 4.65 -0.92
CA ALA A 83 3.90 4.89 -1.10
C ALA A 83 4.67 4.68 0.22
N LEU A 84 4.16 5.20 1.34
CA LEU A 84 4.76 5.00 2.66
C LEU A 84 4.69 3.53 3.11
N VAL A 85 3.54 2.88 2.94
CA VAL A 85 3.33 1.47 3.31
C VAL A 85 4.19 0.51 2.49
N THR A 86 4.66 0.92 1.30
CA THR A 86 5.60 0.14 0.49
C THR A 86 6.87 -0.22 1.27
N VAL A 87 7.33 0.64 2.18
CA VAL A 87 8.47 0.32 3.07
C VAL A 87 8.18 -0.92 3.93
N PHE A 88 6.98 -1.01 4.51
CA PHE A 88 6.56 -2.15 5.30
C PHE A 88 6.37 -3.41 4.46
N HIS A 89 5.87 -3.25 3.23
CA HIS A 89 5.72 -4.35 2.30
C HIS A 89 7.09 -4.93 1.90
N ILE A 90 8.07 -4.07 1.58
CA ILE A 90 9.46 -4.46 1.32
C ILE A 90 10.07 -5.13 2.55
N HIS A 91 9.89 -4.58 3.75
CA HIS A 91 10.38 -5.19 4.99
C HIS A 91 9.84 -6.61 5.18
N THR A 92 8.54 -6.80 4.95
CA THR A 92 7.87 -8.11 5.05
C THR A 92 8.45 -9.14 4.08
N TYR A 93 8.80 -8.70 2.88
CA TYR A 93 9.33 -9.52 1.78
C TYR A 93 10.84 -9.36 1.56
N TRP A 94 11.59 -8.88 2.55
CA TRP A 94 12.98 -8.46 2.39
C TRP A 94 13.90 -9.50 1.74
N LYS A 95 13.72 -10.78 2.08
CA LYS A 95 14.49 -11.88 1.46
C LYS A 95 14.25 -11.97 -0.04
N SER A 96 12.98 -11.87 -0.47
CA SER A 96 12.58 -11.89 -1.88
C SER A 96 13.02 -10.61 -2.59
N ALA A 97 12.82 -9.45 -1.96
CA ALA A 97 13.24 -8.16 -2.50
C ALA A 97 14.75 -8.13 -2.78
N LYS A 98 15.58 -8.60 -1.84
CA LYS A 98 17.04 -8.69 -2.02
C LYS A 98 17.44 -9.51 -3.25
N THR A 99 16.76 -10.62 -3.52
CA THR A 99 17.09 -11.48 -4.67
C THR A 99 16.73 -10.88 -6.02
N MET A 100 15.84 -9.87 -6.06
CA MET A 100 15.54 -9.15 -7.29
C MET A 100 16.64 -8.13 -7.65
N PHE A 101 17.32 -7.57 -6.64
CA PHE A 101 18.36 -6.54 -6.83
C PHE A 101 19.78 -7.10 -6.80
N VAL A 102 19.99 -8.26 -6.18
CA VAL A 102 21.29 -8.96 -6.17
C VAL A 102 21.20 -10.13 -7.15
N PRO A 103 21.94 -10.11 -8.28
CA PRO A 103 21.92 -11.22 -9.23
C PRO A 103 22.30 -12.50 -8.49
N ALA A 104 21.46 -13.53 -8.60
CA ALA A 104 21.82 -14.84 -8.10
C ALA A 104 23.14 -15.26 -8.77
N LYS A 105 24.19 -15.52 -7.98
CA LYS A 105 25.40 -16.20 -8.47
C LYS A 105 24.90 -17.47 -9.16
N LYS A 106 24.97 -17.53 -10.50
CA LYS A 106 24.69 -18.76 -11.26
C LYS A 106 25.50 -19.87 -10.58
N ARG A 107 24.82 -20.85 -9.98
CA ARG A 107 25.48 -22.10 -9.61
C ARG A 107 25.92 -22.72 -10.92
N VAL A 108 27.18 -22.51 -11.28
CA VAL A 108 27.86 -23.27 -12.33
C VAL A 108 27.85 -24.71 -11.82
N LYS A 109 26.98 -25.55 -12.39
CA LYS A 109 27.09 -26.99 -12.23
C LYS A 109 28.28 -27.40 -13.10
N THR A 110 29.43 -27.62 -12.46
CA THR A 110 30.53 -28.42 -13.01
C THR A 110 30.16 -29.89 -12.99
#